data_AF-A0A966FHA9-F1
#
_entry.id   AF-A0A966FHA9-F1
#
_cell.length_a   1.000
_cell.length_b   1.000
_cell.length_c   1.000
_cell.angle_alpha   90.00
_cell.angle_beta   90.00
_cell.angle_gamma   90.00
#
_symmetry.space_group_name_H-M   'P 1'
#
loop_
_entity.id
_entity.type
_entity.pdbx_description
1 polymer ?
#
loop_
_entity_poly.entity_id
_entity_poly.type
_entity_poly.pdbx_seq_one_letter_code
_entity_poly.pdbx_strand_id
1 'polypeptide(L)'
;DPAMGSGHFLVALVDFLADRVLEAIATATLHVNVQPWAAHLAEGGKPWKSPVQQRIAAIRQSIKATAKEHGWAVTDAQLDDRHIVRRMILKKCIFGVDKNPMAVELAKTALWLHTFTVGAPLSFLDHHLRVGDSLHGEQLPQVQKGLQNLGALLLQSEFNRLTLAAKAIAQVADLTDADMAEAALSKQLAAEAASQVAPIHAVLDFWRALRWLIPGWPVTKVSQLATLLKLPKKEQDRQAGLAAGQYPEYAALLKLLEPGQNLVAILGVGRLDGEDAASQAANALIERARALAARETFFHWWTSFPTVFADTANPGFDALVGNPPWDRIKLQEVEWFAERVPAIATQPRAADRKALIAALKNVKMTQTGIHTPPVVDFWALYQQAVERAEANARVLAGDRSKGSLGGNDYPLLGGGDINLYSLFVERAQSLINSQGIVALIVPSGIAADKGAAEFFRSISSTGKLHALFDFENRKVFFPDVHASFKFCALVFGRQPRHLPVTLDAATSAPDNVTISDENQALAPVLPVQAATNSEADSSESKALERQPQPTRCAFYLHSVDEIDEPGRV
;
A
#
# COMPACT_ATOMS: atom_id res chain seq x y z
N ASP A 1 -0.02 5.68 -0.33
CA ASP A 1 -1.04 4.79 -0.90
C ASP A 1 -0.54 3.33 -0.85
N PRO A 2 -1.25 2.39 -0.19
CA PRO A 2 -0.84 1.00 -0.09
C PRO A 2 -1.13 0.15 -1.35
N ALA A 3 -1.87 0.69 -2.32
CA ALA A 3 -2.17 0.06 -3.61
C ALA A 3 -2.27 1.14 -4.69
N MET A 4 -1.16 1.80 -4.97
CA MET A 4 -1.15 3.09 -5.67
C MET A 4 -1.54 3.03 -7.16
N GLY A 5 -1.53 1.85 -7.78
CA GLY A 5 -1.77 1.70 -9.21
C GLY A 5 -0.83 2.59 -10.03
N SER A 6 -1.38 3.30 -11.01
CA SER A 6 -0.62 4.21 -11.89
C SER A 6 -0.19 5.53 -11.23
N GLY A 7 -0.48 5.73 -9.94
CA GLY A 7 -0.01 6.89 -9.18
C GLY A 7 -0.84 8.18 -9.35
N HIS A 8 -1.99 8.14 -10.01
CA HIS A 8 -2.86 9.33 -10.20
C HIS A 8 -3.23 10.02 -8.88
N PHE A 9 -3.57 9.25 -7.84
CA PHE A 9 -3.84 9.80 -6.50
C PHE A 9 -2.61 10.49 -5.91
N LEU A 10 -1.42 9.95 -6.13
CA LEU A 10 -0.18 10.52 -5.62
C LEU A 10 0.16 11.83 -6.32
N VAL A 11 -0.05 11.92 -7.64
CA VAL A 11 0.13 13.16 -8.42
C VAL A 11 -0.82 14.25 -7.92
N ALA A 12 -2.11 13.93 -7.77
CA ALA A 12 -3.10 14.87 -7.24
C ALA A 12 -2.77 15.31 -5.80
N LEU A 13 -2.29 14.38 -4.97
CA LEU A 13 -1.85 14.70 -3.61
C LEU A 13 -0.66 15.65 -3.58
N VAL A 14 0.32 15.47 -4.48
CA VAL A 14 1.47 16.39 -4.61
C VAL A 14 1.00 17.81 -4.92
N ASP A 15 0.04 17.96 -5.84
CA ASP A 15 -0.52 19.27 -6.18
C ASP A 15 -1.25 19.91 -5.01
N PHE A 16 -2.15 19.15 -4.38
CA PHE A 16 -2.90 19.64 -3.24
C PHE A 16 -1.96 20.09 -2.11
N LEU A 17 -0.96 19.26 -1.77
CA LEU A 17 0.00 19.59 -0.72
C LEU A 17 0.87 20.79 -1.11
N ALA A 18 1.24 20.95 -2.39
CA ALA A 18 2.02 22.10 -2.82
C ALA A 18 1.25 23.40 -2.61
N ASP A 19 -0.02 23.42 -2.97
CA ASP A 19 -0.88 24.58 -2.78
C ASP A 19 -1.06 24.89 -1.29
N ARG A 20 -1.30 23.86 -0.45
CA ARG A 20 -1.41 24.02 1.01
C ARG A 20 -0.11 24.50 1.66
N VAL A 21 1.05 24.06 1.18
CA VAL A 21 2.36 24.51 1.70
C VAL A 21 2.59 25.97 1.36
N LEU A 22 2.32 26.40 0.13
CA LEU A 22 2.46 27.80 -0.28
C LEU A 22 1.51 28.72 0.51
N GLU A 23 0.27 28.29 0.69
CA GLU A 23 -0.71 28.98 1.55
C GLU A 23 -0.22 29.08 3.00
N ALA A 24 0.27 27.98 3.58
CA ALA A 24 0.81 27.98 4.94
C ALA A 24 2.04 28.89 5.08
N ILE A 25 2.91 28.97 4.07
CA ILE A 25 4.06 29.89 4.05
C ILE A 25 3.57 31.34 4.10
N ALA A 26 2.58 31.70 3.28
CA ALA A 26 2.02 33.05 3.24
C ALA A 26 1.34 33.41 4.56
N THR A 27 0.47 32.54 5.07
CA THR A 27 -0.26 32.72 6.32
C THR A 27 0.68 32.84 7.52
N ALA A 28 1.68 31.98 7.63
CA ALA A 28 2.68 32.06 8.71
C ALA A 28 3.47 33.37 8.64
N THR A 29 3.85 33.80 7.43
CA THR A 29 4.60 35.06 7.23
C THR A 29 3.77 36.26 7.66
N LEU A 30 2.47 36.28 7.33
CA LEU A 30 1.56 37.33 7.78
C LEU A 30 1.38 37.32 9.31
N HIS A 31 1.05 36.15 9.88
CA HIS A 31 0.76 36.02 11.31
C HIS A 31 1.95 36.38 12.19
N VAL A 32 3.16 35.98 11.81
CA VAL A 32 4.39 36.26 12.57
C VAL A 32 4.74 37.75 12.49
N ASN A 33 4.69 38.35 11.30
CA ASN A 33 5.07 39.76 11.13
C ASN A 33 4.05 40.74 11.75
N VAL A 34 2.81 40.31 12.01
CA VAL A 34 1.81 41.10 12.76
C VAL A 34 2.07 41.10 14.27
N GLN A 35 2.90 40.18 14.79
CA GLN A 35 3.14 40.12 16.23
C GLN A 35 3.93 41.34 16.73
N PRO A 36 3.61 41.91 17.91
CA PRO A 36 4.31 43.09 18.44
C PRO A 36 5.82 42.91 18.55
N TRP A 37 6.27 41.70 18.92
CA TRP A 37 7.69 41.40 19.04
C TRP A 37 8.42 41.43 17.68
N ALA A 38 7.74 41.24 16.56
CA ALA A 38 8.33 41.23 15.22
C ALA A 38 8.50 42.64 14.62
N ALA A 39 7.96 43.70 15.24
CA ALA A 39 8.04 45.06 14.73
C ALA A 39 9.49 45.52 14.47
N HIS A 40 10.42 45.20 15.38
CA HIS A 40 11.84 45.55 15.22
C HIS A 40 12.49 44.90 13.99
N LEU A 41 12.00 43.74 13.53
CA LEU A 41 12.48 43.06 12.32
C LEU A 41 12.06 43.83 11.07
N ALA A 42 10.81 44.30 11.04
CA ALA A 42 10.29 45.12 9.95
C ALA A 42 10.98 46.49 9.89
N GLU A 43 11.16 47.16 11.04
CA GLU A 43 11.89 48.43 11.15
C GLU A 43 13.36 48.29 10.71
N GLY A 44 13.99 47.16 11.03
CA GLY A 44 15.33 46.81 10.55
C GLY A 44 15.42 46.40 9.08
N GLY A 45 14.31 46.49 8.32
CA GLY A 45 14.24 46.14 6.90
C GLY A 45 14.36 44.63 6.59
N LYS A 46 14.22 43.77 7.62
CA LYS A 46 14.36 42.32 7.53
C LYS A 46 13.17 41.63 8.21
N PRO A 47 11.94 41.78 7.68
CA PRO A 47 10.78 41.09 8.24
C PRO A 47 11.02 39.58 8.27
N TRP A 48 10.36 38.90 9.20
CA TRP A 48 10.44 37.46 9.30
C TRP A 48 9.98 36.82 7.99
N LYS A 49 10.72 35.80 7.53
CA LYS A 49 10.38 34.98 6.37
C LYS A 49 10.35 33.53 6.78
N SER A 50 9.39 32.79 6.23
CA SER A 50 9.30 31.35 6.46
C SER A 50 10.63 30.65 6.15
N PRO A 51 11.13 29.77 7.04
CA PRO A 51 12.30 28.94 6.75
C PRO A 51 12.12 28.09 5.48
N VAL A 52 10.89 27.69 5.16
CA VAL A 52 10.58 26.95 3.94
C VAL A 52 10.81 27.83 2.70
N GLN A 53 10.43 29.10 2.76
CA GLN A 53 10.70 30.06 1.68
C GLN A 53 12.21 30.26 1.45
N GLN A 54 12.99 30.31 2.53
CA GLN A 54 14.45 30.37 2.43
C GLN A 54 15.03 29.11 1.79
N ARG A 55 14.50 27.92 2.15
CA ARG A 55 14.90 26.65 1.53
C ARG A 55 14.56 26.59 0.05
N ILE A 56 13.38 27.06 -0.36
CA ILE A 56 12.97 27.15 -1.78
C ILE A 56 13.97 28.04 -2.55
N ALA A 57 14.32 29.20 -2.00
CA ALA A 57 15.29 30.11 -2.62
C ALA A 57 16.69 29.47 -2.75
N ALA A 58 17.14 28.73 -1.73
CA ALA A 58 18.42 28.02 -1.76
C ALA A 58 18.44 26.90 -2.82
N ILE A 59 17.37 26.10 -2.92
CA ILE A 59 17.25 25.06 -3.95
C ILE A 59 17.25 25.69 -5.34
N ARG A 60 16.49 26.78 -5.55
CA ARG A 60 16.49 27.52 -6.81
C ARG A 60 17.89 27.98 -7.21
N GLN A 61 18.65 28.55 -6.27
CA GLN A 61 20.01 29.02 -6.53
C GLN A 61 20.95 27.87 -6.90
N SER A 62 20.85 26.74 -6.20
CA SER A 62 21.62 25.53 -6.51
C SER A 62 21.33 25.03 -7.94
N ILE A 63 20.04 24.87 -8.31
CA ILE A 63 19.67 24.41 -9.65
C ILE A 63 20.18 25.36 -10.75
N LYS A 64 20.07 26.69 -10.53
CA LYS A 64 20.59 27.69 -11.47
C LYS A 64 22.11 27.62 -11.61
N ALA A 65 22.84 27.40 -10.53
CA ALA A 65 24.29 27.26 -10.57
C ALA A 65 24.71 26.03 -11.37
N THR A 66 24.09 24.87 -11.10
CA THR A 66 24.34 23.61 -11.83
C THR A 66 23.99 23.72 -13.31
N ALA A 67 22.85 24.33 -13.64
CA ALA A 67 22.44 24.55 -15.02
C ALA A 67 23.44 25.41 -15.79
N LYS A 68 23.97 26.46 -15.15
CA LYS A 68 25.00 27.33 -15.74
C LYS A 68 26.31 26.57 -15.99
N GLU A 69 26.73 25.72 -15.05
CA GLU A 69 27.95 24.90 -15.17
C GLU A 69 27.87 23.92 -16.34
N HIS A 70 26.71 23.27 -16.52
CA HIS A 70 26.51 22.25 -17.56
C HIS A 70 25.97 22.80 -18.89
N GLY A 71 25.76 24.12 -18.99
CA GLY A 71 25.22 24.76 -20.19
C GLY A 71 23.75 24.40 -20.49
N TRP A 72 22.98 24.03 -19.46
CA TRP A 72 21.56 23.70 -19.61
C TRP A 72 20.70 24.97 -19.65
N ALA A 73 19.77 25.03 -20.59
CA ALA A 73 18.77 26.08 -20.66
C ALA A 73 17.68 25.83 -19.61
N VAL A 74 17.65 26.64 -18.56
CA VAL A 74 16.61 26.63 -17.53
C VAL A 74 15.96 28.00 -17.47
N THR A 75 14.64 28.04 -17.59
CA THR A 75 13.86 29.28 -17.51
C THR A 75 13.39 29.53 -16.07
N ASP A 76 13.17 30.79 -15.71
CA ASP A 76 12.64 31.15 -14.38
C ASP A 76 11.24 30.57 -14.13
N ALA A 77 10.44 30.40 -15.19
CA ALA A 77 9.13 29.75 -15.12
C ALA A 77 9.21 28.28 -14.69
N GLN A 78 10.28 27.57 -15.04
CA GLN A 78 10.52 26.17 -14.63
C GLN A 78 11.01 26.05 -13.18
N LEU A 79 11.35 27.17 -12.53
CA LEU A 79 11.85 27.23 -11.16
C LEU A 79 10.96 28.08 -10.26
N ASP A 80 9.66 28.15 -10.56
CA ASP A 80 8.70 28.80 -9.67
C ASP A 80 8.63 28.10 -8.29
N ASP A 81 8.06 28.78 -7.30
CA ASP A 81 7.97 28.22 -5.94
C ASP A 81 7.16 26.91 -5.94
N ARG A 82 6.13 26.79 -6.78
CA ARG A 82 5.24 25.63 -6.84
C ARG A 82 5.97 24.37 -7.30
N HIS A 83 6.77 24.44 -8.37
CA HIS A 83 7.55 23.29 -8.87
C HIS A 83 8.58 22.82 -7.85
N ILE A 84 9.30 23.76 -7.20
CA ILE A 84 10.27 23.41 -6.16
C ILE A 84 9.58 22.75 -4.97
N VAL A 85 8.44 23.27 -4.53
CA VAL A 85 7.65 22.68 -3.43
C VAL A 85 7.13 21.30 -3.79
N ARG A 86 6.61 21.09 -5.01
CA ARG A 86 6.20 19.74 -5.48
C ARG A 86 7.34 18.74 -5.39
N ARG A 87 8.53 19.12 -5.83
CA ARG A 87 9.74 18.27 -5.72
C ARG A 87 10.10 17.97 -4.27
N MET A 88 10.03 18.97 -3.38
CA MET A 88 10.27 18.77 -1.94
C MET A 88 9.26 17.80 -1.31
N ILE A 89 7.97 17.93 -1.64
CA ILE A 89 6.91 17.05 -1.16
C ILE A 89 7.13 15.63 -1.66
N LEU A 90 7.40 15.47 -2.95
CA LEU A 90 7.65 14.18 -3.57
C LEU A 90 8.82 13.43 -2.89
N LYS A 91 9.93 14.12 -2.62
CA LYS A 91 11.12 13.53 -1.98
C LYS A 91 10.94 13.21 -0.49
N LYS A 92 9.93 13.74 0.20
CA LYS A 92 9.83 13.65 1.67
C LYS A 92 8.55 13.02 2.19
N CYS A 93 7.44 13.17 1.47
CA CYS A 93 6.10 12.93 2.02
C CYS A 93 5.31 11.86 1.27
N ILE A 94 5.64 11.61 0.00
CA ILE A 94 4.84 10.74 -0.86
C ILE A 94 5.40 9.33 -0.81
N PHE A 95 4.57 8.37 -0.40
CA PHE A 95 4.92 6.95 -0.36
C PHE A 95 3.84 6.12 -1.05
N GLY A 96 4.26 5.10 -1.78
CA GLY A 96 3.41 4.25 -2.60
C GLY A 96 3.91 2.82 -2.64
N VAL A 97 2.98 1.87 -2.62
CA VAL A 97 3.29 0.46 -2.80
C VAL A 97 2.33 -0.13 -3.82
N ASP A 98 2.84 -0.97 -4.69
CA ASP A 98 2.00 -1.79 -5.56
C ASP A 98 2.63 -3.17 -5.77
N LYS A 99 1.78 -4.19 -5.91
CA LYS A 99 2.23 -5.55 -6.20
C LYS A 99 2.69 -5.69 -7.65
N ASN A 100 2.10 -4.91 -8.57
CA ASN A 100 2.45 -4.93 -9.99
C ASN A 100 3.67 -4.04 -10.24
N PRO A 101 4.83 -4.60 -10.66
CA PRO A 101 6.01 -3.80 -10.96
C PRO A 101 5.77 -2.72 -12.02
N MET A 102 4.92 -3.00 -13.01
CA MET A 102 4.58 -2.04 -14.06
C MET A 102 3.82 -0.83 -13.50
N ALA A 103 2.90 -1.05 -12.56
CA ALA A 103 2.17 0.04 -11.92
C ALA A 103 3.12 0.97 -11.16
N VAL A 104 4.12 0.39 -10.48
CA VAL A 104 5.18 1.14 -9.80
C VAL A 104 5.99 1.99 -10.77
N GLU A 105 6.44 1.43 -11.89
CA GLU A 105 7.21 2.19 -12.87
C GLU A 105 6.38 3.29 -13.56
N LEU A 106 5.09 3.03 -13.83
CA LEU A 106 4.16 4.05 -14.33
C LEU A 106 3.96 5.18 -13.31
N ALA A 107 3.76 4.85 -12.03
CA ALA A 107 3.62 5.86 -10.97
C ALA A 107 4.90 6.70 -10.82
N LYS A 108 6.08 6.06 -10.86
CA LYS A 108 7.37 6.76 -10.86
C LYS A 108 7.49 7.71 -12.05
N THR A 109 7.17 7.24 -13.24
CA THR A 109 7.25 8.03 -14.47
C THR A 109 6.27 9.20 -14.47
N ALA A 110 5.04 8.98 -14.01
CA ALA A 110 4.03 10.03 -13.89
C ALA A 110 4.47 11.13 -12.91
N LEU A 111 4.93 10.75 -11.71
CA LEU A 111 5.42 11.71 -10.72
C LEU A 111 6.69 12.42 -11.17
N TRP A 112 7.58 11.71 -11.85
CA TRP A 112 8.79 12.28 -12.43
C TRP A 112 8.46 13.33 -13.49
N LEU A 113 7.59 13.02 -14.45
CA LEU A 113 7.15 13.97 -15.48
C LEU A 113 6.44 15.18 -14.88
N HIS A 114 5.60 14.96 -13.86
CA HIS A 114 4.85 16.01 -13.18
C HIS A 114 5.74 16.99 -12.38
N THR A 115 6.92 16.53 -11.95
CA THR A 115 7.86 17.31 -11.14
C THR A 115 9.19 17.56 -11.83
N PHE A 116 9.25 17.29 -13.14
CA PHE A 116 10.48 17.36 -13.92
C PHE A 116 11.06 18.78 -13.91
N THR A 117 12.36 18.88 -13.61
CA THR A 117 13.10 20.15 -13.67
C THR A 117 14.41 19.91 -14.40
N VAL A 118 14.67 20.71 -15.43
CA VAL A 118 15.91 20.64 -16.19
C VAL A 118 17.09 20.93 -15.25
N GLY A 119 18.05 20.01 -15.25
CA GLY A 119 19.26 20.10 -14.44
C GLY A 119 19.15 19.61 -12.99
N ALA A 120 18.04 18.97 -12.63
CA ALA A 120 17.87 18.29 -11.35
C ALA A 120 17.15 16.95 -11.55
N PRO A 121 17.86 15.89 -12.00
CA PRO A 121 17.25 14.57 -12.13
C PRO A 121 16.64 14.09 -10.80
N LEU A 122 15.65 13.21 -10.89
CA LEU A 122 14.93 12.63 -9.75
C LEU A 122 15.27 11.14 -9.70
N SER A 123 16.45 10.82 -9.17
CA SER A 123 16.94 9.45 -8.99
C SER A 123 16.33 8.75 -7.77
N PHE A 124 15.47 9.42 -7.00
CA PHE A 124 15.17 9.04 -5.62
C PHE A 124 13.81 8.34 -5.37
N LEU A 125 12.95 8.20 -6.38
CA LEU A 125 11.59 7.65 -6.16
C LEU A 125 11.58 6.18 -5.70
N ASP A 126 12.67 5.43 -5.90
CA ASP A 126 12.76 4.00 -5.57
C ASP A 126 12.59 3.68 -4.07
N HIS A 127 12.89 4.63 -3.19
CA HIS A 127 12.75 4.45 -1.74
C HIS A 127 11.35 4.79 -1.22
N HIS A 128 10.57 5.48 -2.04
CA HIS A 128 9.25 5.99 -1.71
C HIS A 128 8.15 5.19 -2.40
N LEU A 129 8.42 4.72 -3.63
CA LEU A 129 7.54 3.91 -4.45
C LEU A 129 8.14 2.51 -4.61
N ARG A 130 7.50 1.52 -3.99
CA ARG A 130 8.08 0.18 -3.85
C ARG A 130 7.18 -0.89 -4.46
N VAL A 131 7.81 -1.90 -5.03
CA VAL A 131 7.13 -3.12 -5.46
C VAL A 131 6.97 -4.06 -4.27
N GLY A 132 5.76 -4.60 -4.08
CA GLY A 132 5.50 -5.65 -3.11
C GLY A 132 4.02 -5.82 -2.76
N ASP A 133 3.70 -6.96 -2.16
CA ASP A 133 2.37 -7.23 -1.63
C ASP A 133 2.21 -6.59 -0.25
N SER A 134 1.64 -5.39 -0.25
CA SER A 134 1.38 -4.54 0.91
C SER A 134 0.46 -5.16 1.97
N LEU A 135 -0.28 -6.22 1.63
CA LEU A 135 -1.12 -6.94 2.57
C LEU A 135 -0.34 -8.01 3.37
N HIS A 136 0.84 -8.43 2.91
CA HIS A 136 1.66 -9.48 3.53
C HIS A 136 2.82 -8.97 4.41
N GLY A 137 2.66 -7.81 5.06
CA GLY A 137 3.70 -7.23 5.92
C GLY A 137 3.61 -7.60 7.40
N GLU A 138 4.69 -8.15 7.97
CA GLU A 138 4.86 -8.35 9.42
C GLU A 138 5.23 -7.05 10.15
N GLN A 139 4.83 -6.94 11.42
CA GLN A 139 5.23 -5.85 12.30
C GLN A 139 6.41 -6.28 13.17
N LEU A 140 7.51 -5.52 13.12
CA LEU A 140 8.73 -5.89 13.84
C LEU A 140 8.52 -6.09 15.36
N PRO A 141 7.76 -5.23 16.09
CA PRO A 141 7.52 -5.45 17.51
C PRO A 141 6.78 -6.78 17.81
N GLN A 142 5.88 -7.20 16.93
CA GLN A 142 5.14 -8.46 17.10
C GLN A 142 6.05 -9.67 16.87
N VAL A 143 6.87 -9.64 15.82
CA VAL A 143 7.85 -10.70 15.53
C VAL A 143 8.91 -10.78 16.63
N GLN A 144 9.39 -9.64 17.13
CA GLN A 144 10.31 -9.60 18.27
C GLN A 144 9.71 -10.32 19.49
N LYS A 145 8.47 -9.99 19.86
CA LYS A 145 7.77 -10.65 20.97
C LYS A 145 7.57 -12.14 20.71
N GLY A 146 7.24 -12.52 19.49
CA GLY A 146 7.11 -13.92 19.06
C GLY A 146 8.41 -14.70 19.24
N LEU A 147 9.54 -14.16 18.78
CA LEU A 147 10.86 -14.76 18.94
C LEU A 147 11.24 -14.90 20.41
N GLN A 148 11.04 -13.85 21.22
CA GLN A 148 11.31 -13.86 22.66
C GLN A 148 10.54 -14.98 23.38
N ASN A 149 9.26 -15.16 23.05
CA ASN A 149 8.43 -16.22 23.61
C ASN A 149 8.93 -17.63 23.25
N LEU A 150 9.63 -17.76 22.12
CA LEU A 150 10.22 -19.03 21.66
C LEU A 150 11.65 -19.25 22.15
N GLY A 151 12.18 -18.36 22.99
CA GLY A 151 13.54 -18.47 23.52
C GLY A 151 14.63 -17.97 22.56
N ALA A 152 14.25 -17.42 21.41
CA ALA A 152 15.15 -16.72 20.49
C ALA A 152 15.20 -15.22 20.84
N LEU A 153 16.37 -14.60 20.73
CA LEU A 153 16.55 -13.19 21.06
C LEU A 153 16.78 -12.37 19.78
N LEU A 154 15.93 -11.36 19.57
CA LEU A 154 16.21 -10.26 18.67
C LEU A 154 16.77 -9.10 19.51
N LEU A 155 18.07 -8.86 19.36
CA LEU A 155 18.82 -7.90 20.18
C LEU A 155 18.37 -6.46 19.89
N GLN A 156 18.52 -5.58 20.89
CA GLN A 156 18.27 -4.13 20.72
C GLN A 156 19.17 -3.50 19.64
N SER A 157 20.34 -4.09 19.39
CA SER A 157 21.22 -3.68 18.27
C SER A 157 20.53 -3.73 16.92
N GLU A 158 19.56 -4.64 16.72
CA GLU A 158 18.84 -4.76 15.46
C GLU A 158 17.87 -3.57 15.27
N PHE A 159 17.23 -3.08 16.33
CA PHE A 159 16.43 -1.85 16.26
C PHE A 159 17.28 -0.63 15.93
N ASN A 160 18.52 -0.57 16.44
CA ASN A 160 19.44 0.51 16.09
C ASN A 160 19.76 0.52 14.59
N ARG A 161 19.78 -0.63 13.90
CA ARG A 161 19.99 -0.69 12.44
C ARG A 161 18.86 -0.01 11.67
N LEU A 162 17.61 -0.17 12.10
CA LEU A 162 16.47 0.53 11.51
C LEU A 162 16.62 2.04 11.63
N THR A 163 17.02 2.52 12.82
CA THR A 163 17.26 3.95 13.06
C THR A 163 18.41 4.49 12.20
N LEU A 164 19.48 3.72 12.02
CA LEU A 164 20.59 4.10 11.13
C LEU A 164 20.14 4.15 9.66
N ALA A 165 19.40 3.15 9.20
CA ALA A 165 18.84 3.13 7.84
C ALA A 165 17.88 4.31 7.59
N ALA A 166 17.03 4.64 8.58
CA ALA A 166 16.15 5.80 8.51
C ALA A 166 16.94 7.10 8.36
N LYS A 167 18.02 7.28 9.14
CA LYS A 167 18.90 8.45 9.03
C LYS A 167 19.57 8.55 7.66
N ALA A 168 20.09 7.45 7.14
CA ALA A 168 20.71 7.41 5.82
C ALA A 168 19.70 7.78 4.72
N ILE A 169 18.49 7.21 4.73
CA ILE A 169 17.43 7.53 3.75
C ILE A 169 16.95 8.98 3.88
N ALA A 170 16.82 9.50 5.11
CA ALA A 170 16.46 10.90 5.34
C ALA A 170 17.51 11.87 4.78
N GLN A 171 18.80 11.54 4.90
CA GLN A 171 19.87 12.32 4.27
C GLN A 171 19.74 12.32 2.74
N VAL A 172 19.40 11.18 2.13
CA VAL A 172 19.19 11.11 0.67
C VAL A 172 18.03 12.01 0.21
N ALA A 173 16.96 12.09 1.00
CA ALA A 173 15.83 12.98 0.70
C ALA A 173 16.21 14.48 0.71
N ASP A 174 17.27 14.86 1.44
CA ASP A 174 17.76 16.24 1.54
C ASP A 174 18.75 16.65 0.44
N LEU A 175 19.35 15.69 -0.26
CA LEU A 175 20.25 15.93 -1.39
C LEU A 175 19.47 16.49 -2.59
N THR A 176 20.12 17.30 -3.43
CA THR A 176 19.48 17.82 -4.65
C THR A 176 19.65 16.91 -5.85
N ASP A 177 20.56 15.93 -5.79
CA ASP A 177 20.97 15.06 -6.91
C ASP A 177 21.37 15.87 -8.15
N ALA A 178 21.92 17.07 -7.93
CA ALA A 178 22.15 18.05 -8.99
C ALA A 178 23.39 17.71 -9.84
N ASP A 179 24.39 17.06 -9.23
CA ASP A 179 25.60 16.61 -9.91
C ASP A 179 25.84 15.10 -9.73
N MET A 180 26.80 14.55 -10.48
CA MET A 180 27.11 13.12 -10.43
C MET A 180 27.64 12.66 -9.06
N ALA A 181 28.28 13.54 -8.28
CA ALA A 181 28.81 13.21 -6.98
C ALA A 181 27.69 13.08 -5.94
N GLU A 182 26.71 13.99 -5.96
CA GLU A 182 25.49 13.89 -5.16
C GLU A 182 24.69 12.64 -5.52
N ALA A 183 24.52 12.35 -6.81
CA ALA A 183 23.83 11.14 -7.26
C ALA A 183 24.55 9.86 -6.82
N ALA A 184 25.89 9.85 -6.86
CA ALA A 184 26.69 8.72 -6.37
C ALA A 184 26.57 8.56 -4.84
N LEU A 185 26.62 9.67 -4.09
CA LEU A 185 26.43 9.67 -2.63
C LEU A 185 25.03 9.19 -2.24
N SER A 186 24.00 9.67 -2.94
CA SER A 186 22.61 9.26 -2.82
C SER A 186 22.47 7.74 -2.99
N LYS A 187 23.06 7.19 -4.04
CA LYS A 187 23.11 5.74 -4.29
C LYS A 187 23.88 4.97 -3.21
N GLN A 188 24.99 5.52 -2.71
CA GLN A 188 25.78 4.89 -1.65
C GLN A 188 25.00 4.83 -0.34
N LEU A 189 24.41 5.94 0.10
CA LEU A 189 23.58 6.00 1.31
C LEU A 189 22.37 5.08 1.23
N ALA A 190 21.73 5.01 0.06
CA ALA A 190 20.66 4.08 -0.22
C ALA A 190 21.09 2.60 -0.08
N ALA A 191 22.24 2.24 -0.64
CA ALA A 191 22.80 0.89 -0.54
C ALA A 191 23.18 0.55 0.91
N GLU A 192 23.78 1.50 1.64
CA GLU A 192 24.08 1.35 3.05
C GLU A 192 22.79 1.11 3.86
N ALA A 193 21.76 1.94 3.69
CA ALA A 193 20.48 1.75 4.36
C ALA A 193 19.87 0.37 4.06
N ALA A 194 19.90 -0.08 2.80
CA ALA A 194 19.42 -1.39 2.41
C ALA A 194 20.20 -2.52 3.13
N SER A 195 21.53 -2.41 3.21
CA SER A 195 22.36 -3.38 3.93
C SER A 195 22.07 -3.44 5.43
N GLN A 196 21.74 -2.31 6.05
CA GLN A 196 21.41 -2.25 7.48
C GLN A 196 20.08 -2.96 7.79
N VAL A 197 19.09 -2.84 6.90
CA VAL A 197 17.77 -3.47 7.11
C VAL A 197 17.69 -4.91 6.61
N ALA A 198 18.57 -5.34 5.71
CA ALA A 198 18.52 -6.66 5.07
C ALA A 198 18.45 -7.85 6.05
N PRO A 199 19.24 -7.92 7.14
CA PRO A 199 19.14 -9.02 8.10
C PRO A 199 17.77 -9.10 8.78
N ILE A 200 17.21 -7.94 9.16
CA ILE A 200 15.88 -7.87 9.79
C ILE A 200 14.80 -8.22 8.77
N HIS A 201 14.93 -7.75 7.54
CA HIS A 201 14.02 -8.09 6.46
C HIS A 201 13.97 -9.60 6.23
N ALA A 202 15.12 -10.29 6.23
CA ALA A 202 15.17 -11.75 6.11
C ALA A 202 14.49 -12.48 7.27
N VAL A 203 14.57 -11.95 8.50
CA VAL A 203 13.82 -12.49 9.65
C VAL A 203 12.31 -12.35 9.43
N LEU A 204 11.86 -11.19 8.95
CA LEU A 204 10.44 -10.94 8.69
C LEU A 204 9.92 -11.79 7.53
N ASP A 205 10.70 -11.95 6.46
CA ASP A 205 10.40 -12.84 5.33
C ASP A 205 10.23 -14.28 5.82
N PHE A 206 11.19 -14.77 6.60
CA PHE A 206 11.14 -16.11 7.16
C PHE A 206 9.90 -16.30 8.04
N TRP A 207 9.64 -15.36 8.95
CA TRP A 207 8.48 -15.42 9.84
C TRP A 207 7.15 -15.42 9.07
N ARG A 208 7.03 -14.56 8.05
CA ARG A 208 5.86 -14.51 7.17
C ARG A 208 5.71 -15.80 6.39
N ALA A 209 6.80 -16.32 5.82
CA ALA A 209 6.80 -17.56 5.07
C ALA A 209 6.35 -18.75 5.93
N LEU A 210 6.74 -18.81 7.21
CA LEU A 210 6.24 -19.86 8.11
C LEU A 210 4.72 -19.84 8.27
N ARG A 211 4.05 -18.68 8.24
CA ARG A 211 2.57 -18.63 8.26
C ARG A 211 1.95 -19.29 7.03
N TRP A 212 2.62 -19.22 5.89
CA TRP A 212 2.19 -19.90 4.67
C TRP A 212 2.52 -21.39 4.71
N LEU A 213 3.73 -21.76 5.14
CA LEU A 213 4.21 -23.15 5.13
C LEU A 213 3.61 -24.01 6.24
N ILE A 214 3.32 -23.41 7.41
CA ILE A 214 2.89 -24.11 8.63
C ILE A 214 1.58 -23.48 9.13
N PRO A 215 0.42 -24.08 8.79
CA PRO A 215 -0.87 -23.62 9.28
C PRO A 215 -0.94 -23.59 10.81
N GLY A 216 -1.28 -22.43 11.39
CA GLY A 216 -1.38 -22.20 12.83
C GLY A 216 -0.11 -21.59 13.45
N TRP A 217 0.91 -21.31 12.64
CA TRP A 217 2.05 -20.48 13.06
C TRP A 217 1.67 -19.00 13.22
N PRO A 218 2.21 -18.26 14.20
CA PRO A 218 3.19 -18.68 15.20
C PRO A 218 2.61 -19.32 16.46
N VAL A 219 3.42 -20.16 17.12
CA VAL A 219 3.12 -20.69 18.46
C VAL A 219 3.70 -19.78 19.55
N THR A 220 3.15 -19.89 20.75
CA THR A 220 3.60 -19.09 21.91
C THR A 220 4.72 -19.76 22.71
N LYS A 221 4.87 -21.08 22.60
CA LYS A 221 5.90 -21.85 23.31
C LYS A 221 6.45 -22.94 22.41
N VAL A 222 7.74 -23.24 22.51
CA VAL A 222 8.41 -24.29 21.73
C VAL A 222 7.73 -25.67 21.93
N SER A 223 7.22 -25.95 23.12
CA SER A 223 6.50 -27.21 23.41
C SER A 223 5.22 -27.41 22.59
N GLN A 224 4.63 -26.34 22.04
CA GLN A 224 3.43 -26.42 21.20
C GLN A 224 3.74 -26.86 19.76
N LEU A 225 5.01 -26.78 19.32
CA LEU A 225 5.42 -27.16 17.97
C LEU A 225 5.06 -28.61 17.63
N ALA A 226 5.26 -29.53 18.58
CA ALA A 226 4.93 -30.93 18.36
C ALA A 226 3.42 -31.16 18.13
N THR A 227 2.57 -30.37 18.79
CA THR A 227 1.12 -30.44 18.58
C THR A 227 0.72 -29.80 17.26
N LEU A 228 1.30 -28.64 16.93
CA LEU A 228 1.06 -27.92 15.67
C LEU A 228 1.38 -28.80 14.45
N LEU A 229 2.55 -29.46 14.50
CA LEU A 229 3.04 -30.34 13.44
C LEU A 229 2.48 -31.77 13.52
N LYS A 230 1.47 -31.99 14.38
CA LYS A 230 0.77 -33.27 14.53
C LYS A 230 1.69 -34.48 14.81
N LEU A 231 2.72 -34.28 15.62
CA LEU A 231 3.68 -35.32 16.01
C LEU A 231 3.12 -36.28 17.07
N PRO A 232 3.74 -37.46 17.24
CA PRO A 232 3.37 -38.38 18.32
C PRO A 232 3.39 -37.72 19.71
N LYS A 233 2.46 -38.11 20.58
CA LYS A 233 2.37 -37.55 21.96
C LYS A 233 3.51 -38.02 22.86
N LYS A 234 3.99 -39.27 22.67
CA LYS A 234 5.08 -39.85 23.44
C LYS A 234 6.42 -39.30 22.96
N GLU A 235 7.26 -38.86 23.90
CA GLU A 235 8.57 -38.28 23.60
C GLU A 235 9.53 -39.28 22.94
N GLN A 236 9.52 -40.54 23.38
CA GLN A 236 10.37 -41.59 22.80
C GLN A 236 10.10 -41.80 21.31
N ASP A 237 8.82 -41.86 20.92
CA ASP A 237 8.41 -42.02 19.51
C ASP A 237 8.83 -40.79 18.68
N ARG A 238 8.72 -39.58 19.26
CA ARG A 238 9.19 -38.35 18.60
C ARG A 238 10.69 -38.36 18.38
N GLN A 239 11.47 -38.75 19.38
CA GLN A 239 12.93 -38.79 19.29
C GLN A 239 13.40 -39.86 18.29
N ALA A 240 12.75 -41.03 18.26
CA ALA A 240 13.03 -42.05 17.25
C ALA A 240 12.73 -41.55 15.83
N GLY A 241 11.59 -40.88 15.62
CA GLY A 241 11.24 -40.29 14.33
C GLY A 241 12.16 -39.14 13.90
N LEU A 242 12.61 -38.31 14.85
CA LEU A 242 13.63 -37.27 14.62
C LEU A 242 14.96 -37.88 14.17
N ALA A 243 15.45 -38.91 14.87
CA ALA A 243 16.68 -39.61 14.51
C ALA A 243 16.57 -40.29 13.13
N ALA A 244 15.36 -40.71 12.74
CA ALA A 244 15.06 -41.26 11.42
C ALA A 244 14.76 -40.19 10.35
N GLY A 245 14.84 -38.88 10.68
CA GLY A 245 14.60 -37.79 9.73
C GLY A 245 13.15 -37.60 9.29
N GLN A 246 12.18 -38.15 10.02
CA GLN A 246 10.76 -38.17 9.62
C GLN A 246 10.05 -36.83 9.80
N TYR A 247 10.62 -35.91 10.60
CA TYR A 247 10.00 -34.64 10.97
C TYR A 247 10.91 -33.43 10.66
N PRO A 248 11.20 -33.15 9.38
CA PRO A 248 12.19 -32.14 9.00
C PRO A 248 11.80 -30.73 9.46
N GLU A 249 10.52 -30.32 9.37
CA GLU A 249 10.08 -29.01 9.86
C GLU A 249 10.26 -28.85 11.37
N TYR A 250 10.01 -29.91 12.15
CA TYR A 250 10.19 -29.88 13.60
C TYR A 250 11.67 -29.79 13.97
N ALA A 251 12.51 -30.60 13.33
CA ALA A 251 13.97 -30.56 13.52
C ALA A 251 14.55 -29.19 13.14
N ALA A 252 14.13 -28.64 11.99
CA ALA A 252 14.54 -27.32 11.51
C ALA A 252 14.21 -26.21 12.50
N LEU A 253 12.96 -26.14 12.99
CA LEU A 253 12.53 -25.09 13.91
C LEU A 253 13.22 -25.21 15.27
N LEU A 254 13.36 -26.42 15.81
CA LEU A 254 14.13 -26.62 17.05
C LEU A 254 15.56 -26.13 16.89
N LYS A 255 16.22 -26.49 15.78
CA LYS A 255 17.59 -26.11 15.50
C LYS A 255 17.76 -24.59 15.39
N LEU A 256 16.88 -23.92 14.66
CA LEU A 256 16.92 -22.47 14.43
C LEU A 256 16.59 -21.64 15.68
N LEU A 257 15.81 -22.19 16.61
CA LEU A 257 15.38 -21.53 17.85
C LEU A 257 16.28 -21.89 19.06
N GLU A 258 17.36 -22.63 18.86
CA GLU A 258 18.35 -22.92 19.91
C GLU A 258 18.91 -21.61 20.50
N PRO A 259 18.98 -21.44 21.84
CA PRO A 259 19.44 -20.20 22.47
C PRO A 259 20.85 -19.74 22.10
N GLY A 260 21.70 -20.63 21.57
CA GLY A 260 23.05 -20.30 21.10
C GLY A 260 23.13 -19.82 19.65
N GLN A 261 22.02 -19.87 18.89
CA GLN A 261 21.99 -19.48 17.48
C GLN A 261 21.66 -18.00 17.34
N ASN A 262 22.41 -17.30 16.49
CA ASN A 262 22.04 -15.96 16.07
C ASN A 262 21.15 -16.04 14.82
N LEU A 263 19.83 -16.16 15.05
CA LEU A 263 18.85 -16.31 13.98
C LEU A 263 18.91 -15.17 12.95
N VAL A 264 19.16 -13.93 13.39
CA VAL A 264 19.26 -12.77 12.47
C VAL A 264 20.46 -12.92 11.54
N ALA A 265 21.62 -13.37 12.05
CA ALA A 265 22.80 -13.60 11.23
C ALA A 265 22.61 -14.78 10.26
N ILE A 266 22.07 -15.90 10.76
CA ILE A 266 21.77 -17.10 9.97
C ILE A 266 20.82 -16.75 8.82
N LEU A 267 19.70 -16.09 9.13
CA LEU A 267 18.71 -15.71 8.14
C LEU A 267 19.24 -14.61 7.22
N GLY A 268 20.09 -13.69 7.70
CA GLY A 268 20.75 -12.69 6.87
C GLY A 268 21.63 -13.31 5.78
N VAL A 269 22.47 -14.28 6.14
CA VAL A 269 23.30 -15.06 5.20
C VAL A 269 22.43 -16.03 4.37
N GLY A 270 21.34 -16.51 4.96
CA GLY A 270 20.45 -17.49 4.33
C GLY A 270 20.88 -18.94 4.54
N ARG A 271 21.80 -19.21 5.47
CA ARG A 271 22.32 -20.54 5.73
C ARG A 271 22.76 -20.67 7.19
N LEU A 272 22.50 -21.83 7.75
CA LEU A 272 23.04 -22.32 9.01
C LEU A 272 24.23 -23.25 8.72
N ASP A 273 25.35 -23.03 9.41
CA ASP A 273 26.51 -23.91 9.36
C ASP A 273 26.24 -25.21 10.15
N GLY A 274 26.66 -26.33 9.57
CA GLY A 274 26.47 -27.66 10.15
C GLY A 274 26.11 -28.70 9.08
N GLU A 275 26.59 -29.92 9.29
CA GLU A 275 26.36 -31.05 8.37
C GLU A 275 25.35 -32.05 8.90
N ASP A 276 24.91 -31.90 10.15
CA ASP A 276 23.92 -32.78 10.77
C ASP A 276 22.53 -32.63 10.11
N ALA A 277 21.70 -33.66 10.26
CA ALA A 277 20.39 -33.72 9.63
C ALA A 277 19.46 -32.54 10.03
N ALA A 278 19.58 -32.01 11.25
CA ALA A 278 18.76 -30.89 11.68
C ALA A 278 19.23 -29.57 11.03
N SER A 279 20.54 -29.38 10.87
CA SER A 279 21.10 -28.25 10.11
C SER A 279 20.73 -28.31 8.63
N GLN A 280 20.73 -29.49 8.01
CA GLN A 280 20.26 -29.68 6.63
C GLN A 280 18.75 -29.36 6.50
N ALA A 281 17.93 -29.83 7.44
CA ALA A 281 16.50 -29.54 7.47
C ALA A 281 16.23 -28.03 7.68
N ALA A 282 16.99 -27.36 8.54
CA ALA A 282 16.92 -25.92 8.76
C ALA A 282 17.24 -25.15 7.47
N ASN A 283 18.32 -25.51 6.78
CA ASN A 283 18.68 -24.91 5.50
C ASN A 283 17.60 -25.12 4.43
N ALA A 284 17.02 -26.32 4.33
CA ALA A 284 15.92 -26.58 3.41
C ALA A 284 14.67 -25.72 3.72
N LEU A 285 14.37 -25.48 5.00
CA LEU A 285 13.27 -24.61 5.41
C LEU A 285 13.56 -23.14 5.08
N ILE A 286 14.79 -22.66 5.30
CA ILE A 286 15.23 -21.30 4.94
C ILE A 286 15.10 -21.07 3.43
N GLU A 287 15.57 -22.02 2.62
CA GLU A 287 15.48 -21.94 1.16
C GLU A 287 14.02 -21.88 0.67
N ARG A 288 13.15 -22.74 1.20
CA ARG A 288 11.70 -22.70 0.91
C ARG A 288 11.09 -21.37 1.32
N ALA A 289 11.46 -20.83 2.48
CA ALA A 289 10.95 -19.56 2.97
C ALA A 289 11.40 -18.38 2.09
N ARG A 290 12.68 -18.35 1.68
CA ARG A 290 13.22 -17.33 0.77
C ARG A 290 12.59 -17.39 -0.61
N ALA A 291 12.45 -18.60 -1.18
CA ALA A 291 11.79 -18.80 -2.46
C ALA A 291 10.33 -18.32 -2.41
N LEU A 292 9.64 -18.57 -1.30
CA LEU A 292 8.28 -18.10 -1.10
C LEU A 292 8.21 -16.57 -0.97
N ALA A 293 9.07 -15.96 -0.15
CA ALA A 293 9.13 -14.52 0.04
C ALA A 293 9.42 -13.78 -1.28
N ALA A 294 10.36 -14.30 -2.09
CA ALA A 294 10.65 -13.78 -3.42
C ALA A 294 9.47 -13.90 -4.38
N ARG A 295 8.74 -15.02 -4.36
CA ARG A 295 7.60 -15.27 -5.25
C ARG A 295 6.35 -14.46 -4.87
N GLU A 296 6.06 -14.36 -3.59
CA GLU A 296 4.89 -13.64 -3.08
C GLU A 296 5.17 -12.16 -2.83
N THR A 297 6.43 -11.74 -2.89
CA THR A 297 6.88 -10.35 -2.74
C THR A 297 6.41 -9.70 -1.44
N PHE A 298 6.64 -10.37 -0.30
CA PHE A 298 6.17 -9.88 0.99
C PHE A 298 6.66 -8.46 1.28
N PHE A 299 5.73 -7.55 1.62
CA PHE A 299 6.08 -6.15 1.85
C PHE A 299 6.11 -5.81 3.34
N HIS A 300 7.31 -5.83 3.91
CA HIS A 300 7.53 -5.46 5.31
C HIS A 300 7.68 -3.93 5.46
N TRP A 301 6.60 -3.27 5.89
CA TRP A 301 6.50 -1.81 6.02
C TRP A 301 7.62 -1.18 6.85
N TRP A 302 7.99 -1.78 7.99
CA TRP A 302 9.00 -1.26 8.90
C TRP A 302 10.40 -1.20 8.29
N THR A 303 10.78 -2.23 7.53
CA THR A 303 12.11 -2.31 6.89
C THR A 303 12.12 -1.64 5.52
N SER A 304 10.95 -1.51 4.87
CA SER A 304 10.83 -0.86 3.55
C SER A 304 10.73 0.65 3.65
N PHE A 305 10.09 1.17 4.70
CA PHE A 305 9.97 2.62 4.97
C PHE A 305 10.48 2.97 6.38
N PRO A 306 11.77 2.77 6.66
CA PRO A 306 12.31 3.00 8.01
C PRO A 306 12.20 4.47 8.44
N THR A 307 12.17 5.43 7.51
CA THR A 307 11.93 6.85 7.83
C THR A 307 10.55 7.12 8.45
N VAL A 308 9.57 6.24 8.22
CA VAL A 308 8.20 6.35 8.73
C VAL A 308 8.04 5.61 10.06
N PHE A 309 8.77 4.51 10.26
CA PHE A 309 8.54 3.58 11.39
C PHE A 309 9.69 3.54 12.41
N ALA A 310 10.87 4.08 12.11
CA ALA A 310 11.99 4.08 13.05
C ALA A 310 11.85 5.11 14.18
N ASP A 311 10.99 6.11 14.02
CA ASP A 311 10.63 7.00 15.14
C ASP A 311 9.83 6.20 16.18
N THR A 312 10.41 6.03 17.37
CA THR A 312 9.77 5.30 18.46
C THR A 312 8.68 6.09 19.17
N ALA A 313 8.63 7.43 19.00
CA ALA A 313 7.64 8.27 19.64
C ALA A 313 6.27 8.20 18.95
N ASN A 314 6.25 8.25 17.62
CA ASN A 314 4.99 8.21 16.85
C ASN A 314 5.15 7.47 15.51
N PRO A 315 5.43 6.15 15.52
CA PRO A 315 5.66 5.39 14.29
C PRO A 315 4.39 5.32 13.43
N GLY A 316 4.56 5.47 12.12
CA GLY A 316 3.49 5.34 11.13
C GLY A 316 3.21 6.63 10.36
N PHE A 317 2.31 6.52 9.38
CA PHE A 317 1.99 7.63 8.48
C PHE A 317 1.04 8.64 9.12
N ASP A 318 1.23 9.92 8.81
CA ASP A 318 0.27 10.98 9.16
C ASP A 318 -1.02 10.89 8.34
N ALA A 319 -0.93 10.39 7.11
CA ALA A 319 -2.08 10.16 6.26
C ALA A 319 -1.88 8.94 5.34
N LEU A 320 -2.93 8.15 5.18
CA LEU A 320 -3.06 7.15 4.12
C LEU A 320 -4.25 7.50 3.24
N VAL A 321 -3.96 7.79 1.97
CA VAL A 321 -4.95 8.04 0.93
C VAL A 321 -4.81 7.03 -0.20
N GLY A 322 -5.92 6.71 -0.86
CA GLY A 322 -5.90 5.82 -2.03
C GLY A 322 -7.27 5.29 -2.45
N ASN A 323 -7.26 4.50 -3.52
CA ASN A 323 -8.38 3.75 -4.04
C ASN A 323 -7.99 2.26 -4.14
N PRO A 324 -8.17 1.47 -3.07
CA PRO A 324 -7.75 0.08 -3.05
C PRO A 324 -8.51 -0.77 -4.07
N PRO A 325 -7.97 -1.93 -4.49
CA PRO A 325 -8.64 -2.84 -5.42
C PRO A 325 -9.90 -3.47 -4.82
N TRP A 326 -10.92 -3.67 -5.66
CA TRP A 326 -12.25 -4.14 -5.23
C TRP A 326 -12.48 -5.64 -5.44
N ASP A 327 -11.47 -6.36 -5.92
CA ASP A 327 -11.55 -7.80 -6.21
C ASP A 327 -11.60 -8.66 -4.95
N ARG A 328 -11.88 -9.96 -5.15
CA ARG A 328 -11.85 -10.99 -4.11
C ARG A 328 -10.52 -11.75 -4.15
N ILE A 329 -10.07 -12.24 -2.99
CA ILE A 329 -8.85 -13.07 -2.90
C ILE A 329 -9.00 -14.43 -3.60
N LYS A 330 -10.23 -14.94 -3.71
CA LYS A 330 -10.50 -16.26 -4.30
C LYS A 330 -10.00 -16.31 -5.75
N LEU A 331 -9.43 -17.46 -6.12
CA LEU A 331 -9.04 -17.74 -7.49
C LEU A 331 -10.27 -17.64 -8.40
N GLN A 332 -10.23 -16.69 -9.34
CA GLN A 332 -11.25 -16.56 -10.37
C GLN A 332 -10.91 -17.50 -11.53
N GLU A 333 -11.55 -18.66 -11.57
CA GLU A 333 -11.29 -19.69 -12.61
C GLU A 333 -11.40 -19.10 -14.03
N VAL A 334 -12.40 -18.26 -14.29
CA VAL A 334 -12.63 -17.67 -15.61
C VAL A 334 -11.43 -16.84 -16.06
N GLU A 335 -10.98 -15.90 -15.22
CA GLU A 335 -9.82 -15.04 -15.51
C GLU A 335 -8.53 -15.85 -15.62
N TRP A 336 -8.33 -16.82 -14.73
CA TRP A 336 -7.14 -17.67 -14.75
C TRP A 336 -7.03 -18.49 -16.03
N PHE A 337 -8.15 -19.07 -16.49
CA PHE A 337 -8.20 -19.86 -17.73
C PHE A 337 -8.30 -19.02 -19.00
N ALA A 338 -8.73 -17.75 -18.95
CA ALA A 338 -8.97 -16.93 -20.15
C ALA A 338 -7.74 -16.83 -21.07
N GLU A 339 -6.55 -16.69 -20.49
CA GLU A 339 -5.29 -16.58 -21.23
C GLU A 339 -4.60 -17.93 -21.49
N ARG A 340 -5.05 -19.00 -20.81
CA ARG A 340 -4.37 -20.31 -20.78
C ARG A 340 -5.12 -21.37 -21.56
N VAL A 341 -6.41 -21.53 -21.26
CA VAL A 341 -7.32 -22.48 -21.91
C VAL A 341 -8.68 -21.77 -22.13
N PRO A 342 -8.80 -20.91 -23.16
CA PRO A 342 -10.02 -20.11 -23.41
C PRO A 342 -11.30 -20.95 -23.50
N ALA A 343 -11.19 -22.21 -23.97
CA ALA A 343 -12.31 -23.15 -24.06
C ALA A 343 -12.96 -23.47 -22.70
N ILE A 344 -12.19 -23.37 -21.60
CA ILE A 344 -12.72 -23.51 -20.23
C ILE A 344 -13.37 -22.19 -19.79
N ALA A 345 -12.67 -21.07 -19.96
CA ALA A 345 -13.15 -19.76 -19.49
C ALA A 345 -14.47 -19.31 -20.16
N THR A 346 -14.65 -19.65 -21.43
CA THR A 346 -15.84 -19.30 -22.23
C THR A 346 -17.10 -20.12 -21.89
N GLN A 347 -16.99 -21.19 -21.08
CA GLN A 347 -18.16 -21.98 -20.74
C GLN A 347 -19.11 -21.18 -19.82
N PRO A 348 -20.40 -21.05 -20.18
CA PRO A 348 -21.35 -20.25 -19.43
C PRO A 348 -21.68 -20.86 -18.06
N ARG A 349 -21.77 -22.20 -17.98
CA ARG A 349 -22.13 -22.90 -16.75
C ARG A 349 -20.89 -23.30 -15.96
N ALA A 350 -20.91 -23.04 -14.65
CA ALA A 350 -19.84 -23.44 -13.73
C ALA A 350 -19.62 -24.97 -13.69
N ALA A 351 -20.68 -25.77 -13.87
CA ALA A 351 -20.57 -27.23 -13.91
C ALA A 351 -19.74 -27.72 -15.10
N ASP A 352 -19.92 -27.11 -16.28
CA ASP A 352 -19.17 -27.48 -17.49
C ASP A 352 -17.70 -27.10 -17.37
N ARG A 353 -17.40 -25.94 -16.78
CA ARG A 353 -16.03 -25.55 -16.43
C ARG A 353 -15.37 -26.60 -15.55
N LYS A 354 -16.02 -26.99 -14.45
CA LYS A 354 -15.50 -28.01 -13.53
C LYS A 354 -15.25 -29.35 -14.22
N ALA A 355 -16.12 -29.77 -15.14
CA ALA A 355 -15.93 -31.00 -15.90
C ALA A 355 -14.69 -30.94 -16.81
N LEU A 356 -14.50 -29.83 -17.54
CA LEU A 356 -13.32 -29.63 -18.38
C LEU A 356 -12.02 -29.52 -17.57
N ILE A 357 -12.06 -28.82 -16.43
CA ILE A 357 -10.93 -28.73 -15.49
C ILE A 357 -10.57 -30.13 -14.97
N ALA A 358 -11.55 -30.94 -14.60
CA ALA A 358 -11.32 -32.32 -14.16
C ALA A 358 -10.73 -33.20 -15.28
N ALA A 359 -11.09 -32.94 -16.54
CA ALA A 359 -10.54 -33.66 -17.69
C ALA A 359 -9.03 -33.40 -17.87
N LEU A 360 -8.52 -32.22 -17.49
CA LEU A 360 -7.09 -31.89 -17.56
C LEU A 360 -6.21 -32.89 -16.77
N LYS A 361 -6.73 -33.46 -15.68
CA LYS A 361 -6.03 -34.44 -14.84
C LYS A 361 -5.54 -35.67 -15.61
N ASN A 362 -6.26 -36.05 -16.66
CA ASN A 362 -6.02 -37.29 -17.40
C ASN A 362 -5.36 -37.06 -18.76
N VAL A 363 -4.99 -35.81 -19.10
CA VAL A 363 -4.36 -35.51 -20.39
C VAL A 363 -2.92 -36.02 -20.35
N LYS A 364 -2.67 -37.16 -21.00
CA LYS A 364 -1.32 -37.68 -21.23
C LYS A 364 -0.64 -36.80 -22.27
N MET A 365 0.37 -36.07 -21.84
CA MET A 365 1.12 -35.19 -22.71
C MET A 365 2.15 -35.99 -23.51
N THR A 366 1.94 -36.10 -24.82
CA THR A 366 2.91 -36.69 -25.74
C THR A 366 3.64 -35.60 -26.50
N GLN A 367 4.96 -35.54 -26.34
CA GLN A 367 5.83 -34.68 -27.13
C GLN A 367 6.09 -35.38 -28.47
N THR A 368 5.55 -34.86 -29.58
CA THR A 368 5.85 -35.39 -30.92
C THR A 368 6.36 -34.26 -31.82
N GLY A 369 7.68 -34.09 -31.90
CA GLY A 369 8.35 -33.20 -32.85
C GLY A 369 9.42 -32.29 -32.26
N ILE A 370 10.42 -31.94 -33.07
CA ILE A 370 11.61 -31.13 -32.72
C ILE A 370 11.26 -29.62 -32.54
N HIS A 371 10.06 -29.19 -32.91
CA HIS A 371 9.57 -27.80 -32.79
C HIS A 371 8.28 -27.65 -31.96
N THR A 372 8.00 -28.61 -31.08
CA THR A 372 6.81 -28.56 -30.23
C THR A 372 7.10 -27.71 -28.99
N PRO A 373 6.24 -26.72 -28.62
CA PRO A 373 6.36 -26.01 -27.34
C PRO A 373 6.50 -27.00 -26.17
N PRO A 374 7.16 -26.61 -25.06
CA PRO A 374 7.27 -27.47 -23.89
C PRO A 374 5.88 -27.94 -23.46
N VAL A 375 5.79 -29.21 -23.08
CA VAL A 375 4.58 -29.77 -22.49
C VAL A 375 4.19 -28.92 -21.28
N VAL A 376 3.06 -28.22 -21.36
CA VAL A 376 2.51 -27.46 -20.24
C VAL A 376 1.45 -28.32 -19.56
N ASP A 377 1.74 -28.76 -18.34
CA ASP A 377 0.76 -29.42 -17.49
C ASP A 377 -0.16 -28.37 -16.84
N PHE A 378 -1.26 -28.05 -17.52
CA PHE A 378 -2.25 -27.11 -17.03
C PHE A 378 -2.95 -27.57 -15.76
N TRP A 379 -3.04 -28.89 -15.51
CA TRP A 379 -3.62 -29.40 -14.27
C TRP A 379 -2.68 -29.12 -13.10
N ALA A 380 -1.39 -29.41 -13.23
CA ALA A 380 -0.40 -29.09 -12.19
C ALA A 380 -0.33 -27.58 -11.92
N LEU A 381 -0.34 -26.73 -12.96
CA LEU A 381 -0.38 -25.27 -12.79
C LEU A 381 -1.65 -24.79 -12.09
N TYR A 382 -2.81 -25.38 -12.43
CA TYR A 382 -4.08 -25.05 -11.79
C TYR A 382 -4.06 -25.44 -10.31
N GLN A 383 -3.58 -26.65 -9.98
CA GLN A 383 -3.46 -27.10 -8.59
C GLN A 383 -2.55 -26.17 -7.78
N GLN A 384 -1.39 -25.78 -8.32
CA GLN A 384 -0.50 -24.81 -7.68
C GLN A 384 -1.19 -23.45 -7.45
N ALA A 385 -2.00 -22.98 -8.40
CA ALA A 385 -2.75 -21.74 -8.26
C ALA A 385 -3.83 -21.83 -7.17
N VAL A 386 -4.54 -22.97 -7.08
CA VAL A 386 -5.52 -23.24 -6.02
C VAL A 386 -4.83 -23.28 -4.66
N GLU A 387 -3.77 -24.08 -4.50
CA GLU A 387 -3.01 -24.18 -3.26
C GLU A 387 -2.47 -22.83 -2.79
N ARG A 388 -1.94 -22.03 -3.74
CA ARG A 388 -1.48 -20.67 -3.46
C ARG A 388 -2.62 -19.76 -3.00
N ALA A 389 -3.77 -19.79 -3.67
CA ALA A 389 -4.93 -18.97 -3.32
C ALA A 389 -5.50 -19.35 -1.93
N GLU A 390 -5.56 -20.65 -1.62
CA GLU A 390 -5.97 -21.16 -0.31
C GLU A 390 -4.98 -20.75 0.79
N ALA A 391 -3.67 -20.87 0.54
CA ALA A 391 -2.65 -20.43 1.49
C ALA A 391 -2.71 -18.91 1.72
N ASN A 392 -2.89 -18.13 0.65
CA ASN A 392 -3.05 -16.68 0.72
C ASN A 392 -4.27 -16.28 1.57
N ALA A 393 -5.44 -16.85 1.25
CA ALA A 393 -6.67 -16.62 2.00
C ALA A 393 -6.54 -17.02 3.47
N ARG A 394 -5.89 -18.15 3.76
CA ARG A 394 -5.66 -18.61 5.14
C ARG A 394 -4.73 -17.69 5.92
N VAL A 395 -3.64 -17.21 5.31
CA VAL A 395 -2.68 -16.31 5.99
C VAL A 395 -3.34 -14.97 6.32
N LEU A 396 -4.13 -14.43 5.38
CA LEU A 396 -4.83 -13.15 5.52
C LEU A 396 -6.15 -13.25 6.31
N ALA A 397 -6.68 -14.44 6.55
CA ALA A 397 -7.92 -14.61 7.29
C ALA A 397 -7.79 -14.16 8.77
N GLY A 398 -8.82 -13.50 9.25
CA GLY A 398 -8.98 -13.13 10.66
C GLY A 398 -9.52 -14.29 11.52
N ASP A 399 -9.41 -14.13 12.84
CA ASP A 399 -9.85 -15.09 13.87
C ASP A 399 -11.28 -15.61 13.73
N ARG A 400 -12.15 -14.84 13.06
CA ARG A 400 -13.57 -15.17 12.88
C ARG A 400 -13.85 -16.17 11.74
N SER A 401 -12.83 -16.58 10.99
CA SER A 401 -12.95 -17.74 10.13
C SER A 401 -12.96 -19.01 10.99
N LYS A 402 -14.00 -19.87 10.87
CA LYS A 402 -14.07 -21.14 11.61
C LYS A 402 -12.82 -21.97 11.29
N GLY A 403 -12.00 -22.25 12.31
CA GLY A 403 -10.73 -22.96 12.13
C GLY A 403 -9.58 -22.06 11.65
N SER A 404 -9.62 -20.75 11.94
CA SER A 404 -8.53 -19.82 11.66
C SER A 404 -7.21 -20.38 12.19
N LEU A 405 -6.37 -20.78 11.25
CA LEU A 405 -4.95 -21.12 11.41
C LEU A 405 -4.08 -19.97 10.88
N GLY A 406 -4.68 -18.78 10.73
CA GLY A 406 -4.12 -17.58 10.09
C GLY A 406 -3.38 -16.67 11.06
N GLY A 407 -2.74 -15.64 10.52
CA GLY A 407 -1.82 -14.80 11.29
C GLY A 407 -2.45 -13.75 12.20
N ASN A 408 -3.78 -13.63 12.14
CA ASN A 408 -4.58 -12.58 12.78
C ASN A 408 -4.14 -11.16 12.41
N ASP A 409 -3.71 -10.96 11.17
CA ASP A 409 -3.33 -9.64 10.66
C ASP A 409 -4.55 -8.75 10.40
N TYR A 410 -5.72 -9.37 10.19
CA TYR A 410 -6.98 -8.72 9.81
C TYR A 410 -8.17 -9.22 10.66
N PRO A 411 -8.15 -9.04 11.99
CA PRO A 411 -9.19 -9.52 12.90
C PRO A 411 -10.58 -8.94 12.61
N LEU A 412 -10.65 -7.75 12.01
CA LEU A 412 -11.90 -7.02 11.82
C LEU A 412 -12.55 -7.24 10.46
N LEU A 413 -11.76 -7.29 9.39
CA LEU A 413 -12.21 -7.28 8.00
C LEU A 413 -11.71 -8.49 7.18
N GLY A 414 -10.99 -9.43 7.80
CA GLY A 414 -10.50 -10.67 7.19
C GLY A 414 -11.41 -11.89 7.34
N GLY A 415 -12.70 -11.72 7.62
CA GLY A 415 -13.66 -12.82 7.82
C GLY A 415 -14.48 -13.19 6.57
N GLY A 416 -14.86 -14.46 6.44
CA GLY A 416 -15.80 -14.93 5.42
C GLY A 416 -15.24 -14.89 3.99
N ASP A 417 -16.04 -14.37 3.04
CA ASP A 417 -15.62 -14.14 1.65
C ASP A 417 -14.85 -12.81 1.58
N ILE A 418 -13.52 -12.91 1.67
CA ILE A 418 -12.63 -11.75 1.83
C ILE A 418 -12.53 -10.94 0.52
N ASN A 419 -12.87 -9.65 0.62
CA ASN A 419 -12.62 -8.66 -0.43
C ASN A 419 -11.28 -7.95 -0.16
N LEU A 420 -10.53 -7.59 -1.20
CA LEU A 420 -9.23 -6.94 -1.04
C LEU A 420 -9.36 -5.56 -0.39
N TYR A 421 -10.33 -4.74 -0.81
CA TYR A 421 -10.52 -3.39 -0.28
C TYR A 421 -10.67 -3.38 1.24
N SER A 422 -11.34 -4.39 1.82
CA SER A 422 -11.59 -4.46 3.25
C SER A 422 -10.31 -4.74 4.02
N LEU A 423 -9.42 -5.60 3.49
CA LEU A 423 -8.09 -5.79 4.06
C LEU A 423 -7.24 -4.53 3.96
N PHE A 424 -7.33 -3.78 2.86
CA PHE A 424 -6.63 -2.51 2.72
C PHE A 424 -7.08 -1.45 3.71
N VAL A 425 -8.38 -1.38 4.02
CA VAL A 425 -8.92 -0.48 5.07
C VAL A 425 -8.30 -0.79 6.43
N GLU A 426 -8.31 -2.06 6.84
CA GLU A 426 -7.72 -2.47 8.13
C GLU A 426 -6.19 -2.35 8.13
N ARG A 427 -5.53 -2.65 7.00
CA ARG A 427 -4.09 -2.41 6.81
C ARG A 427 -3.78 -0.92 6.99
N ALA A 428 -4.52 -0.03 6.36
CA ALA A 428 -4.33 1.42 6.48
C ALA A 428 -4.50 1.89 7.94
N GLN A 429 -5.51 1.37 8.66
CA GLN A 429 -5.67 1.63 10.09
C GLN A 429 -4.45 1.19 10.91
N SER A 430 -3.80 0.09 10.53
CA SER A 430 -2.60 -0.41 11.23
C SER A 430 -1.36 0.47 11.00
N LEU A 431 -1.28 1.13 9.84
CA LEU A 431 -0.10 1.85 9.35
C LEU A 431 -0.07 3.35 9.72
N ILE A 432 -1.21 3.96 10.05
CA ILE A 432 -1.24 5.35 10.54
C ILE A 432 -0.60 5.48 11.92
N ASN A 433 0.00 6.62 12.22
CA ASN A 433 0.46 6.91 13.57
C ASN A 433 -0.72 7.26 14.53
N SER A 434 -0.44 7.64 15.77
CA SER A 434 -1.48 7.93 16.77
C SER A 434 -2.42 9.09 16.38
N GLN A 435 -1.96 10.01 15.53
CA GLN A 435 -2.70 11.15 15.01
C GLN A 435 -2.99 11.01 13.50
N GLY A 436 -2.71 9.86 12.91
CA GLY A 436 -2.85 9.71 11.47
C GLY A 436 -4.31 9.58 11.03
N ILE A 437 -4.54 9.89 9.75
CA ILE A 437 -5.85 9.79 9.08
C ILE A 437 -5.78 8.76 7.95
N VAL A 438 -6.84 7.99 7.78
CA VAL A 438 -7.09 7.17 6.60
C VAL A 438 -8.23 7.81 5.81
N ALA A 439 -8.06 7.96 4.51
CA ALA A 439 -9.10 8.42 3.58
C ALA A 439 -9.07 7.56 2.31
N LEU A 440 -10.04 6.66 2.17
CA LEU A 440 -10.08 5.67 1.07
C LEU A 440 -11.40 5.72 0.32
N ILE A 441 -11.35 5.49 -0.99
CA ILE A 441 -12.55 5.22 -1.79
C ILE A 441 -12.84 3.72 -1.76
N VAL A 442 -13.97 3.33 -1.21
CA VAL A 442 -14.34 1.91 -1.03
C VAL A 442 -15.82 1.67 -1.34
N PRO A 443 -16.25 0.44 -1.64
CA PRO A 443 -17.67 0.12 -1.74
C PRO A 443 -18.43 0.45 -0.44
N SER A 444 -19.65 0.99 -0.57
CA SER A 444 -20.45 1.43 0.59
C SER A 444 -20.85 0.31 1.54
N GLY A 445 -20.73 -0.95 1.09
CA GLY A 445 -20.90 -2.15 1.90
C GLY A 445 -20.05 -2.16 3.18
N ILE A 446 -18.94 -1.39 3.23
CA ILE A 446 -18.13 -1.25 4.45
C ILE A 446 -18.92 -0.76 5.68
N ALA A 447 -20.01 0.00 5.46
CA ALA A 447 -20.87 0.51 6.54
C ALA A 447 -22.10 -0.37 6.81
N ALA A 448 -22.57 -1.13 5.82
CA ALA A 448 -23.84 -1.87 5.89
C ALA A 448 -23.69 -3.39 6.02
N ASP A 449 -22.60 -3.96 5.51
CA ASP A 449 -22.43 -5.41 5.44
C ASP A 449 -22.14 -6.01 6.82
N LYS A 450 -22.80 -7.14 7.11
CA LYS A 450 -22.59 -7.90 8.36
C LYS A 450 -21.12 -8.25 8.62
N GLY A 451 -20.35 -8.50 7.56
CA GLY A 451 -18.92 -8.81 7.65
C GLY A 451 -18.06 -7.65 8.15
N ALA A 452 -18.48 -6.40 7.91
CA ALA A 452 -17.76 -5.19 8.30
C ALA A 452 -18.33 -4.52 9.57
N ALA A 453 -19.48 -4.98 10.07
CA ALA A 453 -20.21 -4.33 11.16
C ALA A 453 -19.37 -4.07 12.43
N GLU A 454 -18.49 -4.99 12.81
CA GLU A 454 -17.63 -4.79 14.00
C GLU A 454 -16.56 -3.72 13.76
N PHE A 455 -15.91 -3.75 12.59
CA PHE A 455 -14.99 -2.69 12.18
C PHE A 455 -15.69 -1.34 12.19
N PHE A 456 -16.83 -1.24 11.51
CA PHE A 456 -17.55 0.02 11.37
C PHE A 456 -18.03 0.55 12.71
N ARG A 457 -18.53 -0.32 13.59
CA ARG A 457 -18.88 0.04 14.98
C ARG A 457 -17.68 0.58 15.74
N SER A 458 -16.50 -0.04 15.58
CA SER A 458 -15.29 0.38 16.29
C SER A 458 -14.86 1.82 15.99
N ILE A 459 -15.18 2.34 14.79
CA ILE A 459 -14.85 3.71 14.39
C ILE A 459 -16.00 4.70 14.59
N SER A 460 -17.25 4.29 14.32
CA SER A 460 -18.43 5.15 14.44
C SER A 460 -18.77 5.44 15.91
N SER A 461 -18.75 4.43 16.78
CA SER A 461 -19.15 4.60 18.19
C SER A 461 -18.07 5.22 19.07
N THR A 462 -16.91 5.58 18.52
CA THR A 462 -15.76 6.10 19.28
C THR A 462 -15.30 7.48 18.80
N GLY A 463 -16.06 8.13 17.91
CA GLY A 463 -15.70 9.42 17.30
C GLY A 463 -14.50 9.36 16.35
N LYS A 464 -13.99 8.16 16.04
CA LYS A 464 -12.85 7.95 15.15
C LYS A 464 -13.22 8.02 13.68
N LEU A 465 -14.49 7.84 13.33
CA LEU A 465 -15.02 8.15 12.02
C LEU A 465 -15.11 9.68 11.89
N HIS A 466 -14.31 10.25 10.99
CA HIS A 466 -14.24 11.70 10.79
C HIS A 466 -15.23 12.17 9.71
N ALA A 467 -15.36 11.41 8.63
CA ALA A 467 -16.35 11.65 7.59
C ALA A 467 -16.66 10.37 6.80
N LEU A 468 -17.89 10.27 6.30
CA LEU A 468 -18.30 9.26 5.34
C LEU A 468 -19.18 9.93 4.29
N PHE A 469 -18.71 9.99 3.05
CA PHE A 469 -19.49 10.53 1.93
C PHE A 469 -19.91 9.37 1.04
N ASP A 470 -21.21 9.08 0.97
CA ASP A 470 -21.75 8.01 0.12
C ASP A 470 -22.15 8.55 -1.27
N PHE A 471 -21.85 7.77 -2.31
CA PHE A 471 -22.09 8.12 -3.69
C PHE A 471 -22.78 6.98 -4.42
N GLU A 472 -23.74 7.35 -5.28
CA GLU A 472 -24.28 6.45 -6.30
C GLU A 472 -23.67 6.85 -7.64
N ASN A 473 -23.08 5.89 -8.36
CA ASN A 473 -22.30 6.17 -9.56
C ASN A 473 -23.08 6.99 -10.61
N ARG A 474 -24.32 6.59 -10.90
CA ARG A 474 -25.22 7.16 -11.93
C ARG A 474 -24.56 7.41 -13.29
N LYS A 475 -23.49 6.67 -13.60
CA LYS A 475 -22.62 6.86 -14.78
C LYS A 475 -21.95 8.25 -14.86
N VAL A 476 -21.90 8.98 -13.74
CA VAL A 476 -21.26 10.31 -13.65
C VAL A 476 -19.77 10.17 -13.35
N PHE A 477 -19.43 9.32 -12.38
CA PHE A 477 -18.04 9.19 -11.93
C PHE A 477 -17.28 8.13 -12.72
N PHE A 478 -17.91 6.97 -12.94
CA PHE A 478 -17.30 5.82 -13.58
C PHE A 478 -18.20 5.30 -14.71
N PRO A 479 -17.94 5.69 -15.98
CA PRO A 479 -18.77 5.32 -17.13
C PRO A 479 -18.89 3.81 -17.34
N ASP A 480 -17.85 3.05 -17.01
CA ASP A 480 -17.81 1.59 -17.21
C ASP A 480 -18.44 0.79 -16.07
N VAL A 481 -18.70 1.43 -14.92
CA VAL A 481 -19.30 0.79 -13.75
C VAL A 481 -20.83 0.90 -13.79
N HIS A 482 -21.56 -0.09 -13.27
CA HIS A 482 -23.02 -0.07 -13.25
C HIS A 482 -23.57 1.22 -12.59
N ALA A 483 -24.67 1.76 -13.11
CA ALA A 483 -25.22 3.05 -12.68
C ALA A 483 -25.64 3.06 -11.21
N SER A 484 -26.17 1.95 -10.71
CA SER A 484 -26.62 1.80 -9.32
C SER A 484 -25.51 1.38 -8.35
N PHE A 485 -24.26 1.28 -8.81
CA PHE A 485 -23.18 0.88 -7.92
C PHE A 485 -22.91 2.00 -6.90
N LYS A 486 -22.79 1.61 -5.63
CA LYS A 486 -22.56 2.54 -4.52
C LYS A 486 -21.13 2.40 -3.99
N PHE A 487 -20.49 3.54 -3.77
CA PHE A 487 -19.17 3.64 -3.17
C PHE A 487 -19.14 4.85 -2.24
N CYS A 488 -18.22 4.86 -1.28
CA CYS A 488 -18.06 5.97 -0.35
C CYS A 488 -16.60 6.42 -0.26
N ALA A 489 -16.42 7.70 0.09
CA ALA A 489 -15.15 8.19 0.63
C ALA A 489 -15.21 8.03 2.16
N LEU A 490 -14.43 7.09 2.68
CA LEU A 490 -14.36 6.74 4.09
C LEU A 490 -13.16 7.44 4.73
N VAL A 491 -13.40 8.32 5.71
CA VAL A 491 -12.35 9.07 6.43
C VAL A 491 -12.41 8.76 7.93
N PHE A 492 -11.32 8.24 8.50
CA PHE A 492 -11.24 7.89 9.91
C PHE A 492 -9.80 7.94 10.45
N GLY A 493 -9.63 7.86 11.77
CA GLY A 493 -8.31 7.85 12.41
C GLY A 493 -8.22 6.96 13.66
N ARG A 494 -7.14 7.12 14.43
CA ARG A 494 -6.99 6.44 15.74
C ARG A 494 -7.61 7.20 16.90
N GLN A 495 -7.75 8.51 16.76
CA GLN A 495 -8.27 9.41 17.77
C GLN A 495 -9.55 10.07 17.28
N PRO A 496 -10.45 10.45 18.21
CA PRO A 496 -11.58 11.28 17.88
C PRO A 496 -11.12 12.58 17.23
N ARG A 497 -11.79 13.00 16.14
CA ARG A 497 -11.63 14.36 15.61
C ARG A 497 -12.98 14.94 15.30
N HIS A 498 -13.18 16.15 15.80
CA HIS A 498 -14.22 17.02 15.30
C HIS A 498 -13.64 17.76 14.11
N LEU A 499 -14.03 17.39 12.90
CA LEU A 499 -13.81 18.28 11.77
C LEU A 499 -14.59 19.57 12.10
N PRO A 500 -13.97 20.76 12.02
CA PRO A 500 -14.76 21.98 12.05
C PRO A 500 -15.72 21.87 10.88
N VAL A 501 -17.01 21.76 11.18
CA VAL A 501 -18.05 21.93 10.18
C VAL A 501 -17.99 23.41 9.83
N THR A 502 -17.10 23.80 8.92
CA THR A 502 -17.34 24.96 8.08
C THR A 502 -18.51 24.57 7.18
N LEU A 503 -19.70 24.64 7.76
CA LEU A 503 -20.86 25.11 7.03
C LEU A 503 -20.41 26.44 6.46
N ASP A 504 -20.20 26.50 5.15
CA ASP A 504 -20.49 27.74 4.45
C ASP A 504 -21.96 28.04 4.79
N ALA A 505 -22.14 28.90 5.78
CA ALA A 505 -23.42 29.42 6.23
C ALA A 505 -23.97 30.41 5.19
N ALA A 506 -24.12 29.93 3.95
CA ALA A 506 -24.77 30.60 2.84
C ALA A 506 -25.78 29.68 2.14
N THR A 507 -26.29 28.65 2.83
CA THR A 507 -27.52 27.95 2.45
C THR A 507 -28.35 27.64 3.69
N SER A 508 -28.79 28.68 4.40
CA SER A 508 -30.09 28.56 5.08
C SER A 508 -31.15 28.37 3.99
N ALA A 509 -32.00 27.37 4.15
CA ALA A 509 -33.16 27.16 3.28
C ALA A 509 -33.89 28.49 3.00
N PRO A 510 -34.35 28.67 1.76
CA PRO A 510 -35.80 28.65 1.63
C PRO A 510 -36.28 27.91 0.38
N ASP A 511 -37.50 27.43 0.49
CA ASP A 511 -38.35 26.97 -0.59
C ASP A 511 -38.30 27.93 -1.81
N ASN A 512 -38.26 27.34 -3.01
CA ASN A 512 -38.54 27.95 -4.31
C ASN A 512 -37.83 29.28 -4.65
N VAL A 513 -36.65 29.21 -5.28
CA VAL A 513 -36.20 30.28 -6.19
C VAL A 513 -35.47 29.70 -7.41
N THR A 514 -35.97 30.04 -8.60
CA THR A 514 -35.39 29.86 -9.93
C THR A 514 -34.02 30.55 -10.04
N ILE A 515 -33.00 29.83 -10.50
CA ILE A 515 -31.64 30.35 -10.71
C ILE A 515 -31.57 31.03 -12.09
N SER A 516 -31.18 32.30 -12.11
CA SER A 516 -30.78 33.03 -13.31
C SER A 516 -29.33 32.74 -13.69
N ASP A 517 -29.08 32.62 -14.99
CA ASP A 517 -27.77 32.46 -15.63
C ASP A 517 -26.80 33.59 -15.26
N GLU A 518 -25.79 33.32 -14.43
CA GLU A 518 -24.50 34.05 -14.38
C GLU A 518 -23.57 33.41 -13.33
N ASN A 519 -22.81 32.38 -13.73
CA ASN A 519 -21.48 32.02 -13.18
C ASN A 519 -20.96 30.70 -13.83
N GLN A 520 -20.87 30.68 -15.16
CA GLN A 520 -20.02 29.74 -15.88
C GLN A 520 -18.63 30.37 -16.09
N ALA A 521 -17.73 30.21 -15.12
CA ALA A 521 -16.30 30.32 -15.37
C ALA A 521 -15.54 29.72 -14.18
N LEU A 522 -15.07 28.48 -14.32
CA LEU A 522 -13.83 27.91 -13.76
C LEU A 522 -13.91 26.37 -13.81
N ALA A 523 -13.77 25.82 -15.01
CA ALA A 523 -13.35 24.44 -15.23
C ALA A 523 -12.24 24.47 -16.29
N PRO A 524 -11.06 23.87 -16.06
CA PRO A 524 -10.04 23.77 -17.10
C PRO A 524 -10.47 22.70 -18.11
N VAL A 525 -10.81 23.13 -19.32
CA VAL A 525 -11.02 22.26 -20.48
C VAL A 525 -9.65 21.94 -21.09
N LEU A 526 -9.30 20.66 -21.16
CA LEU A 526 -8.17 20.16 -21.96
C LEU A 526 -8.52 20.30 -23.46
N PRO A 527 -7.64 20.83 -24.34
CA PRO A 527 -7.94 20.92 -25.76
C PRO A 527 -7.67 19.59 -26.46
N VAL A 528 -8.71 19.03 -27.08
CA VAL A 528 -8.56 17.98 -28.10
C VAL A 528 -8.35 18.68 -29.44
N GLN A 529 -7.19 18.43 -30.09
CA GLN A 529 -6.92 18.88 -31.45
C GLN A 529 -7.89 18.20 -32.43
N ALA A 530 -8.70 18.99 -33.12
CA ALA A 530 -9.52 18.52 -34.24
C ALA A 530 -8.72 18.66 -35.55
N ALA A 531 -8.50 17.53 -36.22
CA ALA A 531 -8.10 17.48 -37.61
C ALA A 531 -9.28 17.98 -38.47
N THR A 532 -9.00 18.91 -39.37
CA THR A 532 -9.94 19.40 -40.38
C THR A 532 -10.17 18.33 -41.45
N ASN A 533 -11.43 17.99 -41.72
CA ASN A 533 -11.88 17.65 -43.07
C ASN A 533 -13.39 17.92 -43.22
N SER A 534 -13.71 18.52 -44.36
CA SER A 534 -14.97 19.08 -44.80
C SER A 534 -16.01 18.03 -45.19
N GLU A 535 -17.28 18.35 -44.87
CA GLU A 535 -18.51 18.16 -45.65
C GLU A 535 -18.68 16.90 -46.52
N ALA A 536 -19.73 16.10 -46.23
CA ALA A 536 -21.00 16.17 -46.98
C ALA A 536 -22.04 15.11 -46.53
N ASP A 537 -23.29 15.59 -46.48
CA ASP A 537 -24.59 14.92 -46.71
C ASP A 537 -25.24 13.93 -45.71
N SER A 538 -26.21 14.50 -44.99
CA SER A 538 -27.65 14.16 -44.92
C SER A 538 -28.10 12.70 -44.74
N SER A 539 -28.75 12.41 -43.60
CA SER A 539 -30.17 12.01 -43.56
C SER A 539 -30.66 11.74 -42.11
N GLU A 540 -31.94 12.07 -41.89
CA GLU A 540 -32.85 11.55 -40.84
C GLU A 540 -32.81 12.10 -39.39
N SER A 541 -33.54 13.20 -39.23
CA SER A 541 -34.69 13.37 -38.31
C SER A 541 -34.69 12.74 -36.90
N LYS A 542 -34.60 13.65 -35.91
CA LYS A 542 -35.38 13.75 -34.66
C LYS A 542 -35.31 12.58 -33.65
N ALA A 543 -34.21 12.56 -32.89
CA ALA A 543 -34.27 12.19 -31.48
C ALA A 543 -34.25 13.48 -30.63
N LEU A 544 -35.29 13.65 -29.83
CA LEU A 544 -35.49 14.77 -28.90
C LEU A 544 -34.28 14.85 -27.94
N GLU A 545 -33.50 15.94 -28.02
CA GLU A 545 -32.45 16.26 -27.04
C GLU A 545 -33.07 16.35 -25.64
N ARG A 546 -32.87 15.31 -24.84
CA ARG A 546 -33.08 15.40 -23.40
C ARG A 546 -31.92 16.19 -22.82
N GLN A 547 -32.17 17.45 -22.47
CA GLN A 547 -31.28 18.21 -21.61
C GLN A 547 -30.98 17.37 -20.34
N PRO A 548 -29.72 17.23 -19.92
CA PRO A 548 -29.39 16.54 -18.69
C PRO A 548 -30.00 17.30 -17.52
N GLN A 549 -30.94 16.67 -16.82
CA GLN A 549 -31.50 17.22 -15.59
C GLN A 549 -30.41 17.33 -14.52
N PRO A 550 -30.42 18.39 -13.68
CA PRO A 550 -29.50 18.49 -12.56
C PRO A 550 -29.76 17.36 -11.56
N THR A 551 -28.77 16.48 -11.42
CA THR A 551 -28.83 15.31 -10.54
C THR A 551 -28.79 15.76 -9.08
N ARG A 552 -29.82 15.43 -8.30
CA ARG A 552 -29.76 15.53 -6.83
C ARG A 552 -28.65 14.63 -6.30
N CYS A 553 -27.55 15.23 -5.83
CA CYS A 553 -26.60 14.60 -4.91
C CYS A 553 -27.28 14.48 -3.54
N ALA A 554 -27.42 13.27 -3.01
CA ALA A 554 -27.80 13.08 -1.62
C ALA A 554 -26.52 13.11 -0.78
N PHE A 555 -26.22 14.25 -0.15
CA PHE A 555 -25.19 14.31 0.88
C PHE A 555 -25.78 13.73 2.16
N TYR A 556 -25.50 12.46 2.45
CA TYR A 556 -25.73 11.93 3.79
C TYR A 556 -24.52 12.31 4.66
N LEU A 557 -24.55 13.53 5.20
CA LEU A 557 -23.75 13.88 6.36
C LEU A 557 -24.43 13.22 7.55
N HIS A 558 -24.06 11.97 7.86
CA HIS A 558 -24.36 11.46 9.19
C HIS A 558 -23.45 12.21 10.15
N SER A 559 -24.00 13.27 10.76
CA SER A 559 -23.43 13.81 11.99
C SER A 559 -23.36 12.65 12.99
N VAL A 560 -22.26 12.56 13.73
CA VAL A 560 -22.01 11.50 14.71
C VAL A 560 -23.13 11.43 15.77
N ASP A 561 -23.92 12.50 15.92
CA ASP A 561 -25.05 12.59 16.85
C ASP A 561 -26.35 11.91 16.32
N GLU A 562 -26.42 11.48 15.07
CA GLU A 562 -27.62 10.83 14.49
C GLU A 562 -27.55 9.28 14.45
N ILE A 563 -26.43 8.66 14.86
CA ILE A 563 -26.22 7.20 14.77
C ILE A 563 -26.53 6.49 16.11
N ASP A 564 -27.63 6.85 16.77
CA ASP A 564 -28.01 6.29 18.08
C ASP A 564 -29.09 5.18 18.04
N GLU A 565 -29.54 4.74 16.85
CA GLU A 565 -30.42 3.56 16.74
C GLU A 565 -29.76 2.37 16.02
N PRO A 566 -29.69 1.18 16.66
CA PRO A 566 -29.18 -0.03 16.02
C PRO A 566 -30.21 -0.57 15.02
N GLY A 567 -30.09 -0.24 13.74
CA GLY A 567 -30.82 -0.97 12.70
C GLY A 567 -31.18 -0.26 11.40
N ARG A 568 -30.81 1.01 11.19
CA ARG A 568 -30.97 1.67 9.88
C ARG A 568 -29.68 2.38 9.50
N VAL A 569 -29.07 1.89 8.44
CA VAL A 569 -27.99 2.55 7.68
C VAL A 569 -28.63 3.33 6.55
#